data_AF-A0A7K2YM80-F1
#
_entry.id   AF-A0A7K2YM80-F1
#
_cell.length_a   1.000
_cell.length_b   1.000
_cell.length_c   1.000
_cell.angle_alpha   90.00
_cell.angle_beta   90.00
_cell.angle_gamma   90.00
#
_symmetry.space_group_name_H-M   'P 1'
#
loop_
_entity.id
_entity.type
_entity.pdbx_description
1 polymer ?
#
loop_
_entity_poly.entity_id
_entity_poly.type
_entity_poly.pdbx_seq_one_letter_code
_entity_poly.pdbx_strand_id
1 'polypeptide(L)'
;MFDEYKVGPRNAITDVAGLRVGHAAYTDTGAMTGTTVLLGPAGGFVAGVDVRGGGPGTRELDALDPRNLVPRVEAIVLSGGSAFGLDAASGVMAWLAEHGRGFPVGAEPHQVVPVVPAVALFDLGRGGDWQRRPDPALGRAAVAAADVEAEHAVVPMGSVGAGTGAMVGGIRGGVGTASVVLPGGITVAALAVVNAAGSAVDPVG
;
A
#
# COMPACT_ATOMS: atom_id res chain seq x y z
N MET A 1 -31.56 -8.91 -6.69
CA MET A 1 -30.48 -8.37 -7.55
C MET A 1 -29.09 -8.42 -6.88
N PHE A 2 -28.96 -8.93 -5.64
CA PHE A 2 -27.66 -9.09 -4.95
C PHE A 2 -27.21 -10.54 -4.74
N ASP A 3 -27.97 -11.53 -5.24
CA ASP A 3 -27.64 -12.97 -5.09
C ASP A 3 -26.51 -13.46 -6.01
N GLU A 4 -25.97 -12.60 -6.87
CA GLU A 4 -25.00 -13.00 -7.90
C GLU A 4 -23.53 -12.80 -7.51
N TYR A 5 -23.28 -12.17 -6.36
CA TYR A 5 -21.95 -11.80 -5.91
C TYR A 5 -21.65 -12.41 -4.54
N LYS A 6 -20.55 -13.14 -4.45
CA LYS A 6 -20.10 -13.75 -3.18
C LYS A 6 -18.89 -13.01 -2.68
N VAL A 7 -18.84 -12.74 -1.38
CA VAL A 7 -17.63 -12.21 -0.75
C VAL A 7 -16.53 -13.28 -0.81
N GLY A 8 -15.28 -12.85 -1.02
CA GLY A 8 -14.13 -13.75 -0.99
C GLY A 8 -13.90 -14.35 0.40
N PRO A 9 -13.07 -15.41 0.52
CA PRO A 9 -12.91 -16.15 1.77
C PRO A 9 -12.37 -15.31 2.94
N ARG A 10 -11.66 -14.21 2.67
CA ARG A 10 -11.17 -13.25 3.68
C ARG A 10 -11.91 -11.91 3.67
N ASN A 11 -12.76 -11.66 2.68
CA ASN A 11 -13.27 -10.33 2.37
C ASN A 11 -12.12 -9.30 2.30
N ALA A 12 -11.03 -9.66 1.61
CA ALA A 12 -9.79 -8.88 1.66
C ALA A 12 -9.06 -8.87 0.32
N ILE A 13 -8.14 -7.91 0.16
CA ILE A 13 -7.31 -7.77 -1.03
C ILE A 13 -6.44 -9.00 -1.32
N THR A 14 -6.09 -9.75 -0.28
CA THR A 14 -5.35 -11.02 -0.37
C THR A 14 -6.20 -12.20 -0.86
N ASP A 15 -7.51 -12.01 -1.11
CA ASP A 15 -8.32 -13.00 -1.84
C ASP A 15 -7.91 -13.05 -3.34
N VAL A 16 -7.17 -12.06 -3.84
CA VAL A 16 -6.48 -12.13 -5.13
C VAL A 16 -5.20 -12.95 -4.97
N ALA A 17 -5.13 -14.08 -5.66
CA ALA A 17 -4.01 -15.03 -5.56
C ALA A 17 -2.64 -14.37 -5.79
N GLY A 18 -1.65 -14.75 -4.99
CA GLY A 18 -0.29 -14.23 -5.04
C GLY A 18 -0.07 -12.82 -4.49
N LEU A 19 -1.11 -12.04 -4.15
CA LEU A 19 -0.95 -10.71 -3.56
C LEU A 19 -0.82 -10.81 -2.03
N ARG A 20 0.20 -10.14 -1.47
CA ARG A 20 0.47 -10.07 -0.03
C ARG A 20 0.43 -8.63 0.46
N VAL A 21 0.14 -8.44 1.75
CA VAL A 21 0.10 -7.12 2.39
C VAL A 21 0.97 -7.16 3.65
N GLY A 22 1.83 -6.15 3.80
CA GLY A 22 2.64 -5.98 4.99
C GLY A 22 2.49 -4.60 5.58
N HIS A 23 2.58 -4.51 6.90
CA HIS A 23 2.49 -3.26 7.65
C HIS A 23 3.73 -3.09 8.52
N ALA A 24 4.22 -1.87 8.61
CA ALA A 24 5.14 -1.46 9.66
C ALA A 24 4.75 -0.06 10.15
N ALA A 25 4.92 0.21 11.44
CA ALA A 25 4.49 1.45 12.06
C ALA A 25 5.48 1.93 13.13
N TYR A 26 5.52 3.24 13.32
CA TYR A 26 6.08 3.85 14.52
C TYR A 26 4.94 4.26 15.44
N THR A 27 4.89 3.62 16.61
CA THR A 27 3.90 3.84 17.68
C THR A 27 4.58 4.05 19.04
N ASP A 28 5.89 4.29 19.04
CA ASP A 28 6.65 4.71 20.20
C ASP A 28 6.32 6.16 20.58
N THR A 29 6.87 6.63 21.70
CA THR A 29 6.57 7.95 22.24
C THR A 29 6.82 9.05 21.19
N GLY A 30 5.77 9.81 20.86
CA GLY A 30 5.86 10.89 19.85
C GLY A 30 5.44 10.46 18.44
N ALA A 31 5.30 9.16 18.16
CA ALA A 31 5.03 8.65 16.82
C ALA A 31 3.62 8.06 16.67
N MET A 32 3.00 8.34 15.53
CA MET A 32 1.73 7.72 15.14
C MET A 32 1.57 7.75 13.63
N THR A 33 2.36 6.92 12.96
CA THR A 33 2.48 6.86 11.49
C THR A 33 2.94 5.47 11.07
N GLY A 34 2.82 5.13 9.79
CA GLY A 34 3.40 3.91 9.28
C GLY A 34 3.37 3.78 7.77
N THR A 35 3.71 2.58 7.30
CA THR A 35 3.75 2.20 5.89
C THR A 35 3.01 0.88 5.71
N THR A 36 2.21 0.80 4.65
CA THR A 36 1.58 -0.42 4.14
C THR A 36 2.17 -0.72 2.77
N VAL A 37 2.61 -1.96 2.55
CA VAL A 37 3.14 -2.42 1.26
C VAL A 37 2.23 -3.52 0.72
N LEU A 38 1.81 -3.37 -0.54
CA LEU A 38 1.21 -4.44 -1.31
C LEU A 38 2.33 -5.07 -2.13
N LEU A 39 2.63 -6.35 -1.89
CA LEU A 39 3.68 -7.10 -2.56
C LEU A 39 3.05 -8.13 -3.50
N GLY A 40 3.38 -8.05 -4.79
CA GLY A 40 2.89 -8.96 -5.80
C GLY A 40 3.52 -10.34 -5.74
N PRO A 41 3.03 -11.29 -6.56
CA PRO A 41 3.71 -12.57 -6.78
C PRO A 41 5.07 -12.35 -7.47
N ALA A 42 5.88 -13.40 -7.52
CA ALA A 42 7.11 -13.38 -8.31
C ALA A 42 6.80 -13.05 -9.79
N GLY A 43 7.56 -12.10 -10.37
CA GLY A 43 7.32 -11.57 -11.71
C GLY A 43 6.32 -10.41 -11.76
N GLY A 44 5.84 -9.96 -10.60
CA GLY A 44 5.04 -8.75 -10.44
C GLY A 44 3.65 -8.82 -11.05
N PHE A 45 2.96 -7.68 -11.01
CA PHE A 45 1.60 -7.51 -11.49
C PHE A 45 1.49 -6.27 -12.38
N VAL A 46 0.56 -6.30 -13.32
CA VAL A 46 0.24 -5.14 -14.16
C VAL A 46 -0.39 -4.07 -13.27
N ALA A 47 0.08 -2.84 -13.39
CA ALA A 47 -0.41 -1.72 -12.59
C ALA A 47 -0.74 -0.52 -13.48
N GLY A 48 -1.75 0.23 -13.06
CA GLY A 48 -2.13 1.53 -13.59
C GLY A 48 -2.52 2.43 -12.43
N VAL A 49 -2.65 3.74 -12.66
CA VAL A 49 -2.94 4.70 -11.60
C VAL A 49 -3.87 5.81 -12.08
N ASP A 50 -4.75 6.25 -11.18
CA ASP A 50 -5.57 7.44 -11.34
C ASP A 50 -5.43 8.31 -10.07
N VAL A 51 -4.95 9.54 -10.24
CA VAL A 51 -4.75 10.50 -9.15
C VAL A 51 -5.81 11.61 -9.26
N ARG A 52 -6.72 11.65 -8.29
CA ARG A 52 -7.88 12.57 -8.31
C ARG A 52 -7.85 13.66 -7.23
N GLY A 53 -7.01 13.51 -6.20
CA GLY A 53 -6.87 14.51 -5.14
C GLY A 53 -6.04 15.71 -5.59
N GLY A 54 -6.40 16.93 -5.14
CA GLY A 54 -5.74 18.17 -5.54
C GLY A 54 -4.37 18.43 -4.91
N GLY A 55 -3.97 17.68 -3.88
CA GLY A 55 -2.68 17.79 -3.21
C GLY A 55 -1.96 16.45 -3.09
N PRO A 56 -1.57 15.81 -4.21
CA PRO A 56 -0.98 14.48 -4.19
C PRO A 56 0.48 14.52 -3.71
N GLY A 57 0.87 13.54 -2.88
CA GLY A 57 2.27 13.22 -2.58
C GLY A 57 2.60 11.86 -3.16
N THR A 58 3.33 11.81 -4.27
CA THR A 58 3.46 10.61 -5.09
C THR A 58 4.89 10.38 -5.59
N ARG A 59 5.23 9.12 -5.87
CA ARG A 59 6.51 8.71 -6.46
C ARG A 59 6.28 7.67 -7.56
N GLU A 60 7.01 7.81 -8.67
CA GLU A 60 7.09 6.84 -9.78
C GLU A 60 5.76 6.47 -10.45
N LEU A 61 4.76 7.36 -10.39
CA LEU A 61 3.47 7.13 -11.04
C LEU A 61 3.52 7.27 -12.56
N ASP A 62 4.41 8.12 -13.11
CA ASP A 62 4.57 8.26 -14.56
C ASP A 62 4.94 6.92 -15.22
N ALA A 63 5.72 6.07 -14.54
CA ALA A 63 6.09 4.75 -15.06
C ALA A 63 4.89 3.82 -15.29
N LEU A 64 3.73 4.13 -14.67
CA LEU A 64 2.48 3.38 -14.82
C LEU A 64 1.60 3.86 -15.98
N ASP A 65 2.03 4.88 -16.74
CA ASP A 65 1.36 5.23 -17.98
C ASP A 65 1.44 4.03 -18.95
N PRO A 66 0.32 3.61 -19.57
CA PRO A 66 0.27 2.42 -20.43
C PRO A 66 1.18 2.50 -21.68
N ARG A 67 1.75 3.67 -21.99
CA ARG A 67 2.70 3.87 -23.09
C ARG A 67 4.16 3.65 -22.68
N ASN A 68 4.44 3.53 -21.38
CA ASN A 68 5.79 3.48 -20.86
C ASN A 68 6.37 2.06 -20.78
N LEU A 69 7.67 1.98 -20.55
CA LEU A 69 8.49 0.78 -20.73
C LEU A 69 8.17 -0.36 -19.75
N VAL A 70 7.74 -0.04 -18.53
CA VAL A 70 7.63 -1.01 -17.43
C VAL A 70 6.21 -1.54 -17.33
N PRO A 71 5.94 -2.79 -17.76
CA PRO A 71 4.57 -3.31 -17.83
C PRO A 71 4.05 -3.84 -16.48
N ARG A 72 4.96 -4.07 -15.52
CA ARG A 72 4.68 -4.72 -14.24
C ARG A 72 5.51 -4.10 -13.14
N VAL A 73 4.91 -3.99 -11.96
CA VAL A 73 5.60 -3.62 -10.72
C VAL A 73 5.54 -4.77 -9.72
N GLU A 74 6.49 -4.80 -8.81
CA GLU A 74 6.60 -5.85 -7.81
C GLU A 74 5.88 -5.45 -6.51
N ALA A 75 5.80 -4.15 -6.20
CA ALA A 75 5.16 -3.65 -5.00
C ALA A 75 4.55 -2.26 -5.20
N ILE A 76 3.55 -1.93 -4.37
CA ILE A 76 3.00 -0.57 -4.21
C ILE A 76 3.14 -0.16 -2.74
N VAL A 77 3.50 1.09 -2.50
CA VAL A 77 3.72 1.65 -1.16
C VAL A 77 2.66 2.70 -0.84
N LEU A 78 1.96 2.50 0.27
CA LEU A 78 1.10 3.50 0.90
C LEU A 78 1.77 3.93 2.20
N SER A 79 1.97 5.22 2.42
CA SER A 79 2.70 5.70 3.61
C SER A 79 2.04 6.90 4.27
N GLY A 80 2.23 7.04 5.58
CA GLY A 80 2.03 8.30 6.30
C GLY A 80 3.12 9.32 5.97
N GLY A 81 3.30 10.32 6.84
CA GLY A 81 4.41 11.26 6.78
C GLY A 81 4.33 12.34 5.68
N SER A 82 3.24 12.44 4.94
CA SER A 82 3.13 13.33 3.76
C SER A 82 4.28 13.07 2.77
N ALA A 83 4.70 14.07 2.00
CA ALA A 83 5.78 13.93 1.02
C ALA A 83 7.09 13.33 1.59
N PHE A 84 7.38 13.53 2.88
CA PHE A 84 8.55 12.93 3.53
C PHE A 84 8.46 11.40 3.61
N GLY A 85 7.25 10.86 3.80
CA GLY A 85 7.05 9.41 3.90
C GLY A 85 7.27 8.67 2.58
N LEU A 86 7.39 9.38 1.44
CA LEU A 86 7.81 8.78 0.18
C LEU A 86 9.21 8.15 0.26
N ASP A 87 10.04 8.55 1.23
CA ASP A 87 11.33 7.92 1.51
C ASP A 87 11.19 6.44 1.89
N ALA A 88 10.05 6.01 2.43
CA ALA A 88 9.79 4.60 2.70
C ALA A 88 9.88 3.72 1.44
N ALA A 89 9.52 4.26 0.27
CA ALA A 89 9.63 3.54 -1.00
C ALA A 89 11.07 3.18 -1.35
N SER A 90 12.06 3.98 -0.93
CA SER A 90 13.48 3.68 -1.13
C SER A 90 13.91 2.41 -0.39
N GLY A 91 13.34 2.16 0.80
CA GLY A 91 13.58 0.92 1.55
C GLY A 91 13.01 -0.31 0.86
N VAL A 92 11.81 -0.17 0.29
CA VAL A 92 11.15 -1.23 -0.48
C VAL A 92 11.91 -1.51 -1.78
N MET A 93 12.34 -0.47 -2.49
CA MET A 93 13.18 -0.58 -3.69
C MET A 93 14.48 -1.32 -3.39
N ALA A 94 15.19 -0.96 -2.31
CA ALA A 94 16.42 -1.65 -1.93
C ALA A 94 16.18 -3.13 -1.60
N TRP A 95 15.11 -3.44 -0.84
CA TRP A 95 14.72 -4.82 -0.56
C TRP A 95 14.42 -5.60 -1.84
N LEU A 96 13.63 -5.04 -2.76
CA LEU A 96 13.30 -5.69 -4.03
C LEU A 96 14.54 -5.97 -4.89
N ALA A 97 15.47 -5.01 -4.97
CA ALA A 97 16.72 -5.19 -5.70
C ALA A 97 17.58 -6.32 -5.11
N GLU A 98 17.69 -6.40 -3.78
CA GLU A 98 18.39 -7.51 -3.09
C GLU A 98 17.77 -8.89 -3.37
N HIS A 99 16.46 -8.92 -3.66
CA HIS A 99 15.73 -10.14 -3.99
C HIS A 99 15.64 -10.38 -5.51
N GLY A 100 16.34 -9.59 -6.33
CA GLY A 100 16.32 -9.72 -7.79
C GLY A 100 14.96 -9.46 -8.42
N ARG A 101 14.12 -8.64 -7.77
CA ARG A 101 12.75 -8.33 -8.19
C ARG A 101 12.68 -6.93 -8.78
N GLY A 102 12.50 -6.82 -10.08
CA GLY A 102 12.36 -5.54 -10.77
C GLY A 102 12.48 -5.67 -12.28
N PHE A 103 12.53 -4.53 -12.96
CA PHE A 103 12.72 -4.51 -14.41
C PHE A 103 14.15 -4.92 -14.76
N PRO A 104 14.37 -5.97 -15.58
CA PRO A 104 15.71 -6.40 -15.97
C PRO A 104 16.40 -5.34 -16.84
N VAL A 105 17.62 -4.95 -16.46
CA VAL A 105 18.43 -3.94 -17.18
C VAL A 105 19.79 -4.45 -17.63
N GLY A 106 20.08 -5.74 -17.41
CA GLY A 106 21.34 -6.35 -17.81
C GLY A 106 21.21 -7.86 -18.05
N ALA A 107 22.34 -8.50 -18.35
CA ALA A 107 22.39 -9.92 -18.70
C ALA A 107 22.27 -10.83 -17.47
N GLU A 108 22.68 -10.34 -16.30
CA GLU A 108 22.68 -11.12 -15.07
C GLU A 108 21.35 -10.97 -14.32
N PRO A 109 20.81 -12.04 -13.69
CA PRO A 109 19.50 -11.99 -13.01
C PRO A 109 19.38 -10.95 -11.89
N HIS A 110 20.49 -10.54 -11.27
CA HIS A 110 20.51 -9.53 -10.20
C HIS A 110 20.50 -8.09 -10.73
N GLN A 111 20.69 -7.88 -12.04
CA GLN A 111 20.73 -6.56 -12.66
C GLN A 111 19.32 -6.07 -12.95
N VAL A 112 18.60 -5.71 -11.88
CA VAL A 112 17.22 -5.23 -11.93
C VAL A 112 17.10 -3.80 -11.41
N VAL A 113 16.12 -3.06 -11.95
CA VAL A 113 15.68 -1.76 -11.43
C VAL A 113 14.22 -1.89 -11.00
N PRO A 114 13.93 -1.93 -9.69
CA PRO A 114 12.55 -1.96 -9.21
C PRO A 114 11.87 -0.62 -9.48
N VAL A 115 10.69 -0.63 -10.09
CA VAL A 115 9.77 0.53 -10.08
C VAL A 115 8.84 0.36 -8.89
N VAL A 116 8.83 1.34 -7.98
CA VAL A 116 8.07 1.27 -6.72
C VAL A 116 7.14 2.47 -6.61
N PRO A 117 5.92 2.37 -7.19
CA PRO A 117 4.90 3.39 -7.06
C PRO A 117 4.56 3.62 -5.59
N ALA A 118 4.57 4.88 -5.17
CA ALA A 118 4.22 5.23 -3.80
C ALA A 118 3.29 6.43 -3.72
N VAL A 119 2.41 6.41 -2.72
CA VAL A 119 1.51 7.52 -2.39
C VAL A 119 1.52 7.75 -0.89
N ALA A 120 1.54 9.02 -0.48
CA ALA A 120 1.56 9.40 0.92
C ALA A 120 0.30 10.15 1.36
N LEU A 121 -0.11 9.91 2.60
CA LEU A 121 -1.14 10.67 3.31
C LEU A 121 -0.51 11.58 4.38
N PHE A 122 -1.23 12.64 4.75
CA PHE A 122 -0.80 13.55 5.81
C PHE A 122 -1.23 13.05 7.18
N ASP A 123 -0.27 12.79 8.06
CA ASP A 123 -0.46 12.45 9.49
C ASP A 123 0.60 13.06 10.43
N LEU A 124 1.33 14.08 9.95
CA LEU A 124 2.41 14.73 10.70
C LEU A 124 1.96 15.22 12.07
N GLY A 125 2.80 14.98 13.09
CA GLY A 125 2.61 15.49 14.45
C GLY A 125 1.48 14.84 15.24
N ARG A 126 0.72 13.91 14.67
CA ARG A 126 -0.41 13.29 15.37
C ARG A 126 -0.02 12.42 16.57
N GLY A 127 1.23 11.96 16.61
CA GLY A 127 1.83 11.27 17.78
C GLY A 127 2.49 12.21 18.80
N GLY A 128 2.61 13.49 18.49
CA GLY A 128 3.24 14.51 19.33
C GLY A 128 4.59 15.02 18.79
N ASP A 129 5.35 14.21 18.07
CA ASP A 129 6.59 14.63 17.40
C ASP A 129 6.36 14.87 15.90
N TRP A 130 6.64 16.09 15.45
CA TRP A 130 6.51 16.50 14.04
C TRP A 130 7.48 15.76 13.10
N GLN A 131 8.63 15.33 13.63
CA GLN A 131 9.71 14.74 12.83
C GLN A 131 9.60 13.22 12.72
N ARG A 132 8.85 12.54 13.60
CA ARG A 132 8.62 11.09 13.50
C ARG A 132 7.71 10.77 12.33
N ARG A 133 8.35 10.32 11.25
CA ARG A 133 7.77 10.06 9.92
C ARG A 133 8.31 8.72 9.38
N PRO A 134 7.63 8.09 8.43
CA PRO A 134 8.16 6.91 7.74
C PRO A 134 9.48 7.23 7.04
N ASP A 135 10.39 6.28 7.08
CA ASP A 135 11.73 6.36 6.49
C ASP A 135 12.03 5.06 5.71
N PRO A 136 13.20 4.93 5.05
CA PRO A 136 13.54 3.72 4.32
C PRO A 136 13.55 2.46 5.20
N ALA A 137 13.91 2.55 6.48
CA ALA A 137 13.90 1.39 7.37
C ALA A 137 12.47 0.90 7.60
N LEU A 138 11.52 1.82 7.80
CA LEU A 138 10.11 1.47 7.97
C LEU A 138 9.50 0.85 6.70
N GLY A 139 9.86 1.38 5.52
CA GLY A 139 9.44 0.80 4.24
C GLY A 139 9.97 -0.63 4.03
N ARG A 140 11.27 -0.84 4.31
CA ARG A 140 11.89 -2.18 4.28
C ARG A 140 11.20 -3.15 5.24
N ALA A 141 10.87 -2.71 6.46
CA ALA A 141 10.17 -3.53 7.43
C ALA A 141 8.77 -3.93 6.93
N ALA A 142 8.04 -3.01 6.28
CA ALA A 142 6.71 -3.29 5.75
C ALA A 142 6.73 -4.31 4.59
N VAL A 143 7.69 -4.22 3.66
CA VAL A 143 7.80 -5.23 2.57
C VAL A 143 8.30 -6.58 3.08
N ALA A 144 9.22 -6.60 4.04
CA ALA A 144 9.66 -7.84 4.68
C ALA A 144 8.51 -8.52 5.46
N ALA A 145 7.65 -7.73 6.12
CA ALA A 145 6.43 -8.23 6.72
C ALA A 145 5.47 -8.82 5.67
N ALA A 146 5.34 -8.19 4.50
CA ALA A 146 4.51 -8.73 3.41
C ALA A 146 5.05 -10.06 2.87
N ASP A 147 6.38 -10.20 2.76
CA ASP A 147 7.02 -11.36 2.12
C ASP A 147 6.80 -12.68 2.90
N VAL A 148 6.77 -12.60 4.23
CA VAL A 148 6.58 -13.77 5.11
C VAL A 148 5.14 -14.22 5.24
N GLU A 149 4.17 -13.46 4.72
CA GLU A 149 2.76 -13.82 4.77
C GLU A 149 2.44 -15.00 3.86
N ALA A 150 1.55 -15.87 4.35
CA ALA A 150 1.01 -16.96 3.55
C ALA A 150 0.09 -16.44 2.43
N GLU A 151 -0.15 -17.25 1.41
CA GLU A 151 -1.20 -16.97 0.43
C GLU A 151 -2.57 -16.89 1.13
N HIS A 152 -3.40 -15.91 0.74
CA HIS A 152 -4.70 -15.63 1.37
C HIS A 152 -4.62 -15.35 2.89
N ALA A 153 -3.50 -14.79 3.35
CA ALA A 153 -3.34 -14.32 4.73
C ALA A 153 -4.40 -13.27 5.10
N VAL A 154 -4.74 -13.23 6.39
CA VAL A 154 -5.63 -12.20 6.93
C VAL A 154 -4.90 -10.86 6.88
N VAL A 155 -5.57 -9.83 6.38
CA VAL A 155 -5.02 -8.47 6.35
C VAL A 155 -5.41 -7.75 7.64
N PRO A 156 -4.46 -7.33 8.49
CA PRO A 156 -4.75 -6.47 9.62
C PRO A 156 -5.42 -5.16 9.17
N MET A 157 -6.50 -4.76 9.84
CA MET A 157 -7.26 -3.54 9.55
C MET A 157 -7.23 -2.58 10.74
N GLY A 158 -7.66 -1.33 10.52
CA GLY A 158 -7.69 -0.27 11.53
C GLY A 158 -6.38 0.53 11.57
N SER A 159 -5.92 0.87 12.77
CA SER A 159 -4.74 1.72 13.01
C SER A 159 -3.43 0.96 12.85
N VAL A 160 -3.17 0.42 11.66
CA VAL A 160 -1.95 -0.33 11.31
C VAL A 160 -1.31 0.24 10.05
N GLY A 161 0.00 0.06 9.89
CA GLY A 161 0.73 0.51 8.71
C GLY A 161 0.48 1.99 8.41
N ALA A 162 0.17 2.33 7.16
CA ALA A 162 -0.20 3.70 6.78
C ALA A 162 -1.49 4.21 7.44
N GLY A 163 -2.35 3.31 7.93
CA GLY A 163 -3.56 3.65 8.69
C GLY A 163 -3.28 4.08 10.14
N THR A 164 -2.08 3.87 10.67
CA THR A 164 -1.72 4.14 12.08
C THR A 164 -2.07 5.57 12.49
N GLY A 165 -1.67 6.54 11.67
CA GLY A 165 -1.94 7.95 11.91
C GLY A 165 -3.29 8.42 11.41
N ALA A 166 -4.00 7.64 10.59
CA ALA A 166 -5.07 8.13 9.71
C ALA A 166 -6.32 8.65 10.45
N MET A 167 -6.94 9.68 9.88
CA MET A 167 -8.15 10.35 10.38
C MET A 167 -9.12 10.61 9.25
N VAL A 168 -10.42 10.42 9.49
CA VAL A 168 -11.48 10.72 8.53
C VAL A 168 -12.52 11.61 9.17
N GLY A 169 -12.70 12.84 8.66
CA GLY A 169 -13.73 13.77 9.18
C GLY A 169 -13.66 14.03 10.69
N GLY A 170 -12.47 13.96 11.29
CA GLY A 170 -12.27 14.15 12.74
C GLY A 170 -12.39 12.88 13.60
N ILE A 171 -12.80 11.73 13.04
CA ILE A 171 -12.76 10.43 13.72
C ILE A 171 -11.56 9.60 13.25
N ARG A 172 -11.28 8.48 13.95
CA ARG A 172 -10.21 7.56 13.54
C ARG A 172 -10.52 6.94 12.18
N GLY A 173 -9.55 7.08 11.28
CA GLY A 173 -9.51 6.36 10.01
C GLY A 173 -8.74 5.05 10.17
N GLY A 174 -8.14 4.57 9.09
CA GLY A 174 -7.28 3.40 9.12
C GLY A 174 -7.20 2.64 7.81
N VAL A 175 -6.63 1.44 7.87
CA VAL A 175 -6.65 0.45 6.79
C VAL A 175 -8.00 -0.27 6.80
N GLY A 176 -8.63 -0.38 5.64
CA GLY A 176 -9.79 -1.24 5.41
C GLY A 176 -9.61 -2.06 4.14
N THR A 177 -10.26 -3.21 4.06
CA THR A 177 -10.21 -4.06 2.86
C THR A 177 -11.55 -4.77 2.63
N ALA A 178 -11.83 -5.11 1.37
CA ALA A 178 -13.03 -5.84 0.95
C ALA A 178 -12.74 -6.62 -0.33
N SER A 179 -13.50 -7.68 -0.60
CA SER A 179 -13.43 -8.44 -1.86
C SER A 179 -14.79 -8.97 -2.32
N VAL A 180 -14.88 -9.25 -3.61
CA VAL A 180 -16.03 -9.87 -4.25
C VAL A 180 -15.57 -10.83 -5.35
N VAL A 181 -16.24 -11.97 -5.43
CA VAL A 181 -16.08 -12.98 -6.48
C VAL A 181 -17.19 -12.78 -7.49
N LEU A 182 -16.81 -12.52 -8.74
CA LEU A 182 -17.71 -12.32 -9.87
C LEU A 182 -18.18 -13.66 -10.45
N PRO A 183 -19.28 -13.67 -11.23
CA PRO A 183 -19.61 -14.79 -12.09
C PRO A 183 -18.41 -15.18 -12.97
N GLY A 184 -18.03 -16.47 -12.95
CA GLY A 184 -16.82 -16.96 -13.62
C GLY A 184 -15.57 -17.07 -12.72
N GLY A 185 -15.66 -16.69 -11.44
CA GLY A 185 -14.63 -16.95 -10.43
C GLY A 185 -13.52 -15.91 -10.32
N ILE A 186 -13.63 -14.80 -11.05
CA ILE A 186 -12.68 -13.68 -10.93
C ILE A 186 -12.91 -12.96 -9.59
N THR A 187 -11.85 -12.81 -8.80
CA THR A 187 -11.88 -12.00 -7.58
C THR A 187 -11.49 -10.56 -7.88
N VAL A 188 -12.31 -9.61 -7.44
CA VAL A 188 -11.99 -8.18 -7.38
C VAL A 188 -11.92 -7.78 -5.91
N ALA A 189 -10.89 -7.04 -5.53
CA ALA A 189 -10.70 -6.66 -4.15
C ALA A 189 -10.05 -5.28 -4.02
N ALA A 190 -10.19 -4.67 -2.85
CA ALA A 190 -9.72 -3.34 -2.56
C ALA A 190 -9.07 -3.28 -1.17
N LEU A 191 -8.06 -2.41 -1.05
CA LEU A 191 -7.48 -1.97 0.21
C LEU A 191 -7.46 -0.45 0.19
N ALA A 192 -7.95 0.17 1.25
CA ALA A 192 -7.99 1.62 1.41
C ALA A 192 -7.27 2.03 2.69
N VAL A 193 -6.54 3.14 2.63
CA VAL A 193 -6.04 3.85 3.81
C VAL A 193 -6.81 5.15 3.91
N VAL A 194 -7.78 5.21 4.83
CA VAL A 194 -8.79 6.26 4.86
C VAL A 194 -8.33 7.42 5.72
N ASN A 195 -7.85 8.50 5.08
CA ASN A 195 -7.40 9.74 5.72
C ASN A 195 -8.10 10.99 5.15
N ALA A 196 -9.41 10.91 4.89
CA ALA A 196 -10.13 11.96 4.18
C ALA A 196 -10.41 13.18 5.06
N ALA A 197 -10.34 14.37 4.46
CA ALA A 197 -10.78 15.60 5.13
C ALA A 197 -12.29 15.60 5.40
N GLY A 198 -13.09 15.03 4.48
CA GLY A 198 -14.54 14.90 4.60
C GLY A 198 -14.98 13.81 5.60
N SER A 199 -16.28 13.77 5.89
CA SER A 199 -16.91 12.79 6.78
C SER A 199 -17.27 11.49 6.05
N ALA A 200 -17.13 10.36 6.75
CA ALA A 200 -17.67 9.07 6.34
C ALA A 200 -19.07 8.78 6.95
N VAL A 201 -19.57 9.71 7.77
CA VAL A 201 -20.85 9.61 8.48
C VAL A 201 -21.81 10.65 7.93
N ASP A 202 -23.05 10.23 7.64
CA ASP A 202 -24.14 11.14 7.33
C ASP A 202 -24.37 12.08 8.53
N PRO A 203 -24.28 13.41 8.37
CA PRO A 203 -24.49 14.34 9.47
C PRO A 203 -25.91 14.31 10.05
N VAL A 204 -26.88 13.70 9.36
CA VAL A 204 -28.30 13.65 9.80
C VAL A 204 -28.83 12.25 10.09
N GLY A 205 -28.05 11.19 9.87
CA GLY A 205 -28.38 9.81 10.26
C GLY A 205 -28.77 8.89 9.10
#